data_AF-A0A9N7RRN3-F1
#
_entry.id   AF-A0A9N7RRN3-F1
#
_cell.length_a   1.000
_cell.length_b   1.000
_cell.length_c   1.000
_cell.angle_alpha   90.00
_cell.angle_beta   90.00
_cell.angle_gamma   90.00
#
_symmetry.space_group_name_H-M   'P 1'
#
loop_
_entity.id
_entity.type
_entity.pdbx_description
1 polymer ?
#
loop_
_entity_poly.entity_id
_entity_poly.type
_entity_poly.pdbx_seq_one_letter_code
_entity_poly.pdbx_strand_id
1 'polypeptide(L)'
;MFTFVYIQTIKFLTSVSGLDANTANLGQMTPDDILNRTQRSPRDSEIHKYLKMNKLGRQEDSHDKWLKQTKSSLMVVAILIATIAFQIMANPPSGVWQDHEDPTELQSPAPNAGPRMWAGESIFAWNYTDIYEIFSVVNTLGFFVSLSIILLLVSELPFGSKKLLMWLLIGMTWFAIISISVVYVFALFAVTPGRSLLSSSGNVAVWCMIGWAGLIVLIVISHGIRLMLKAWRKISGLFSRGPTATTLV
;
A
#
# COMPACT_ATOMS: atom_id res chain seq x y z
N MET A 1 -52.38 -2.16 -12.48
CA MET A 1 -52.67 -2.37 -11.04
C MET A 1 -52.12 -3.72 -10.53
N PHE A 2 -52.46 -4.85 -11.15
CA PHE A 2 -52.00 -6.19 -10.72
C PHE A 2 -50.47 -6.39 -10.67
N THR A 3 -49.71 -5.85 -11.62
CA THR A 3 -48.24 -6.04 -11.68
C THR A 3 -47.49 -5.32 -10.55
N PHE A 4 -48.03 -4.20 -10.06
CA PHE A 4 -47.44 -3.46 -8.94
C PHE A 4 -47.55 -4.26 -7.64
N VAL A 5 -48.70 -4.93 -7.44
CA VAL A 5 -48.92 -5.81 -6.28
C VAL A 5 -47.93 -6.97 -6.29
N TYR A 6 -47.68 -7.58 -7.46
CA TYR A 6 -46.70 -8.67 -7.60
C TYR A 6 -45.27 -8.27 -7.20
N ILE A 7 -44.81 -7.10 -7.61
CA ILE A 7 -43.46 -6.61 -7.29
C ILE A 7 -43.33 -6.35 -5.78
N GLN A 8 -44.36 -5.79 -5.15
CA GLN A 8 -44.39 -5.56 -3.71
C GLN A 8 -44.37 -6.88 -2.92
N THR A 9 -45.11 -7.89 -3.38
CA THR A 9 -45.12 -9.22 -2.75
C THR A 9 -43.75 -9.89 -2.82
N ILE A 10 -43.04 -9.81 -3.96
CA ILE A 10 -41.68 -10.39 -4.10
C ILE A 10 -40.67 -9.66 -3.19
N LYS A 11 -40.77 -8.32 -3.09
CA LYS A 11 -39.93 -7.54 -2.15
C LYS A 11 -40.20 -7.91 -0.69
N PHE A 12 -41.47 -8.11 -0.34
CA PHE A 12 -41.83 -8.53 1.01
C PHE A 12 -41.27 -9.93 1.33
N LEU A 13 -41.45 -10.90 0.43
CA LEU A 13 -40.98 -12.28 0.62
C LEU A 13 -39.44 -12.39 0.70
N THR A 14 -38.69 -11.58 -0.06
CA THR A 14 -37.21 -11.55 0.00
C THR A 14 -36.66 -10.79 1.21
N SER A 15 -37.51 -10.08 1.96
CA SER A 15 -37.13 -9.38 3.20
C SER A 15 -37.25 -10.27 4.46
N VAL A 16 -37.94 -11.41 4.36
CA VAL A 16 -38.11 -12.36 5.46
C VAL A 16 -36.86 -13.23 5.59
N SER A 17 -36.25 -13.22 6.77
CA SER A 17 -34.94 -13.83 7.07
C SER A 17 -34.84 -15.35 6.91
N GLY A 18 -35.95 -16.03 6.60
CA GLY A 18 -36.03 -17.49 6.42
C GLY A 18 -36.21 -17.96 4.98
N LEU A 19 -36.33 -17.04 4.01
CA LEU A 19 -36.50 -17.36 2.59
C LEU A 19 -35.22 -17.02 1.82
N ASP A 20 -34.40 -18.03 1.51
CA ASP A 20 -33.25 -17.84 0.64
C ASP A 20 -33.71 -17.79 -0.83
N ALA A 21 -33.49 -16.63 -1.46
CA ALA A 21 -33.85 -16.33 -2.85
C ALA A 21 -33.14 -17.23 -3.87
N ASN A 22 -32.12 -18.00 -3.46
CA ASN A 22 -31.42 -18.97 -4.30
C ASN A 22 -31.84 -20.41 -4.05
N THR A 23 -32.86 -20.66 -3.23
CA THR A 23 -33.34 -22.01 -2.95
C THR A 23 -33.96 -22.62 -4.20
N ALA A 24 -33.50 -23.80 -4.57
CA ALA A 24 -34.04 -24.54 -5.70
C ALA A 24 -35.41 -25.15 -5.36
N ASN A 25 -36.35 -25.08 -6.30
CA ASN A 25 -37.64 -25.75 -6.14
C ASN A 25 -37.51 -27.28 -6.32
N LEU A 26 -38.62 -28.03 -6.18
CA LEU A 26 -38.66 -29.49 -6.41
C LEU A 26 -38.10 -29.96 -7.77
N GLY A 27 -37.99 -29.07 -8.76
CA GLY A 27 -37.35 -29.30 -10.05
C GLY A 27 -35.87 -28.90 -10.13
N GLN A 28 -35.21 -28.65 -8.99
CA GLN A 28 -33.84 -28.13 -8.89
C GLN A 28 -33.60 -26.78 -9.59
N MET A 29 -34.65 -26.02 -9.89
CA MET A 29 -34.50 -24.70 -10.53
C MET A 29 -34.59 -23.60 -9.49
N THR A 30 -33.64 -22.67 -9.54
CA THR A 30 -33.73 -21.44 -8.76
C THR A 30 -34.76 -20.49 -9.38
N PRO A 31 -35.31 -19.53 -8.61
CA PRO A 31 -36.18 -18.50 -9.16
C PRO A 31 -35.58 -17.75 -10.36
N ASP A 32 -34.25 -17.54 -10.35
CA ASP A 32 -33.50 -16.94 -11.47
C ASP A 32 -33.48 -17.84 -12.71
N ASP A 33 -33.30 -19.16 -12.55
CA ASP A 33 -33.33 -20.11 -13.66
C ASP A 33 -34.72 -20.16 -14.34
N ILE A 34 -35.79 -20.08 -13.54
CA ILE A 34 -37.17 -20.06 -14.04
C ILE A 34 -37.44 -18.75 -14.79
N LEU A 35 -37.00 -17.61 -14.24
CA LEU A 35 -37.15 -16.31 -14.90
C LEU A 35 -36.43 -16.28 -16.26
N ASN A 36 -35.22 -16.85 -16.32
CA ASN A 36 -34.44 -16.93 -17.55
C ASN A 36 -35.11 -17.84 -18.60
N ARG A 37 -35.81 -18.89 -18.15
CA ARG A 37 -36.54 -19.83 -19.03
C ARG A 37 -37.85 -19.26 -19.57
N THR A 38 -38.47 -18.31 -18.86
CA THR A 38 -39.77 -17.72 -19.22
C THR A 38 -39.61 -16.53 -20.18
N GLN A 39 -38.37 -16.21 -20.58
CA GLN A 39 -37.99 -15.02 -21.33
C GLN A 39 -38.60 -14.97 -22.74
N ARG A 40 -39.75 -14.29 -22.88
CA ARG A 40 -40.26 -13.83 -24.20
C ARG A 40 -41.14 -12.58 -24.13
N SER A 41 -40.96 -11.71 -23.13
CA SER A 41 -41.71 -10.44 -23.02
C SER A 41 -40.79 -9.21 -22.95
N PRO A 42 -41.08 -8.12 -23.69
CA PRO A 42 -40.34 -6.86 -23.61
C PRO A 42 -40.25 -6.24 -22.21
N ARG A 43 -41.18 -6.58 -21.31
CA ARG A 43 -41.24 -6.09 -19.92
C ARG A 43 -40.20 -6.73 -18.98
N ASP A 44 -39.69 -7.92 -19.31
CA ASP A 44 -38.69 -8.61 -18.47
C ASP A 44 -37.28 -8.00 -18.65
N SER A 45 -37.03 -7.36 -19.80
CA SER A 45 -35.84 -6.54 -20.04
C SER A 45 -35.76 -5.35 -19.07
N GLU A 46 -36.91 -4.76 -18.73
CA GLU A 46 -36.98 -3.68 -17.76
C GLU A 46 -36.65 -4.17 -16.34
N ILE A 47 -37.21 -5.32 -15.95
CA ILE A 47 -36.92 -5.98 -14.65
C ILE A 47 -35.42 -6.30 -14.55
N HIS A 48 -34.82 -6.87 -15.60
CA HIS A 48 -33.38 -7.13 -15.63
C HIS A 48 -32.55 -5.85 -15.51
N LYS A 49 -32.99 -4.75 -16.13
CA LYS A 49 -32.35 -3.43 -16.00
C LYS A 49 -32.41 -2.90 -14.57
N TYR A 50 -33.56 -2.99 -13.90
CA TYR A 50 -33.70 -2.57 -12.49
C TYR A 50 -32.85 -3.43 -11.55
N LEU A 51 -32.82 -4.76 -11.74
CA LEU A 51 -31.97 -5.67 -10.95
C LEU A 51 -30.48 -5.37 -11.16
N LYS A 52 -30.06 -5.13 -12.41
CA LYS A 52 -28.68 -4.76 -12.73
C LYS A 52 -28.29 -3.41 -12.12
N MET A 53 -29.17 -2.40 -12.18
CA MET A 53 -28.96 -1.09 -11.56
C MET A 53 -28.87 -1.20 -10.04
N ASN A 54 -29.76 -1.96 -9.40
CA ASN A 54 -29.71 -2.17 -7.95
C ASN A 54 -28.44 -2.94 -7.52
N LYS A 55 -28.02 -3.94 -8.30
CA LYS A 55 -26.76 -4.65 -8.08
C LYS A 55 -25.55 -3.72 -8.24
N LEU A 56 -25.56 -2.83 -9.24
CA LEU A 56 -24.50 -1.84 -9.46
C LEU A 56 -24.42 -0.85 -8.29
N GLY A 57 -25.57 -0.32 -7.84
CA GLY A 57 -25.64 0.57 -6.67
C GLY A 57 -25.13 -0.10 -5.40
N ARG A 58 -25.56 -1.34 -5.10
CA ARG A 58 -25.01 -2.11 -3.98
C ARG A 58 -23.50 -2.34 -4.08
N GLN A 59 -22.98 -2.55 -5.29
CA GLN A 59 -21.56 -2.75 -5.52
C GLN A 59 -20.76 -1.45 -5.34
N GLU A 60 -21.31 -0.31 -5.78
CA GLU A 60 -20.72 1.02 -5.59
C GLU A 60 -20.68 1.41 -4.11
N ASP A 61 -21.78 1.21 -3.37
CA ASP A 61 -21.84 1.45 -1.93
C ASP A 61 -20.83 0.59 -1.16
N SER A 62 -20.69 -0.69 -1.54
CA SER A 62 -19.70 -1.60 -0.95
C SER A 62 -18.26 -1.16 -1.28
N HIS A 63 -18.02 -0.72 -2.52
CA HIS A 63 -16.70 -0.24 -2.94
C HIS A 63 -16.32 1.04 -2.19
N ASP A 64 -17.23 2.00 -2.06
CA ASP A 64 -16.98 3.25 -1.34
C ASP A 64 -16.77 3.02 0.17
N LYS A 65 -17.48 2.07 0.78
CA LYS A 65 -17.21 1.64 2.17
C LYS A 65 -15.80 1.07 2.30
N TRP A 66 -15.41 0.16 1.42
CA TRP A 66 -14.07 -0.44 1.42
C TRP A 66 -12.97 0.60 1.16
N LEU A 67 -13.19 1.56 0.26
CA LEU A 67 -12.28 2.68 0.00
C LEU A 67 -12.07 3.52 1.26
N LYS A 68 -13.15 3.92 1.94
CA LYS A 68 -13.05 4.69 3.19
C LYS A 68 -12.27 3.95 4.26
N GLN A 69 -12.58 2.66 4.49
CA GLN A 69 -11.87 1.85 5.47
C GLN A 69 -10.38 1.73 5.14
N THR A 70 -10.05 1.51 3.87
CA THR A 70 -8.65 1.39 3.43
C THR A 70 -7.89 2.71 3.54
N LYS A 71 -8.53 3.85 3.21
CA LYS A 71 -7.94 5.18 3.42
C LYS A 71 -7.58 5.42 4.89
N SER A 72 -8.48 5.08 5.81
CA SER A 72 -8.21 5.20 7.25
C SER A 72 -7.03 4.33 7.70
N SER A 73 -6.97 3.07 7.27
CA SER A 73 -5.83 2.19 7.58
C SER A 73 -4.51 2.73 7.01
N LEU A 74 -4.51 3.19 5.76
CA LEU A 74 -3.33 3.76 5.10
C LEU A 74 -2.84 5.03 5.81
N MET A 75 -3.76 5.87 6.28
CA MET A 75 -3.41 7.08 7.04
C MET A 75 -2.67 6.72 8.33
N VAL A 76 -3.17 5.73 9.08
CA VAL A 76 -2.53 5.26 10.31
C VAL A 76 -1.12 4.72 10.03
N VAL A 77 -0.97 3.89 8.99
CA VAL A 77 0.35 3.34 8.60
C VAL A 77 1.31 4.46 8.21
N ALA A 78 0.87 5.44 7.43
CA ALA A 78 1.72 6.56 7.01
C ALA A 78 2.15 7.44 8.19
N ILE A 79 1.23 7.74 9.11
CA ILE A 79 1.55 8.48 10.35
C ILE A 79 2.57 7.70 11.18
N LEU A 80 2.39 6.39 11.32
CA LEU A 80 3.33 5.54 12.06
C LEU A 80 4.72 5.56 11.44
N ILE A 81 4.83 5.37 10.12
CA ILE A 81 6.12 5.40 9.42
C ILE A 81 6.77 6.78 9.54
N ALA A 82 6.01 7.86 9.34
CA ALA A 82 6.52 9.22 9.50
C ALA A 82 7.03 9.47 10.94
N THR A 83 6.30 8.96 11.94
CA THR A 83 6.68 9.09 13.35
C THR A 83 7.98 8.36 13.64
N ILE A 84 8.11 7.11 13.20
CA ILE A 84 9.34 6.32 13.39
C ILE A 84 10.52 6.98 12.68
N ALA A 85 10.33 7.41 11.42
CA ALA A 85 11.39 8.09 10.66
C ALA A 85 11.84 9.40 11.32
N PHE A 86 10.90 10.18 11.87
CA PHE A 86 11.21 11.38 12.63
C PHE A 86 11.98 11.07 13.92
N GLN A 87 11.53 10.05 14.67
CA GLN A 87 12.18 9.65 15.92
C GLN A 87 13.62 9.20 15.70
N ILE A 88 13.88 8.45 14.62
CA ILE A 88 15.22 7.99 14.26
C ILE A 88 16.16 9.15 13.91
N MET A 89 15.66 10.20 13.26
CA MET A 89 16.48 11.39 12.97
C MET A 89 16.70 12.25 14.21
N ALA A 90 15.67 12.42 15.04
CA ALA A 90 15.75 13.22 16.25
C ALA A 90 16.67 12.56 17.31
N ASN A 91 16.69 11.23 17.34
CA ASN A 91 17.53 10.44 18.24
C ASN A 91 18.29 9.42 17.40
N PRO A 92 19.40 9.84 16.76
CA PRO A 92 20.14 8.96 15.86
C PRO A 92 20.62 7.71 16.59
N PRO A 93 20.68 6.57 15.88
CA PRO A 93 21.32 5.39 16.43
C PRO A 93 22.79 5.74 16.75
N SER A 94 23.33 5.12 17.80
CA SER A 94 24.61 5.50 18.43
C SER A 94 24.60 6.80 19.24
N GLY A 95 23.50 7.57 19.24
CA GLY A 95 23.36 8.79 20.02
C GLY A 95 24.11 9.99 19.45
N VAL A 96 24.10 11.08 20.22
CA VAL A 96 24.79 12.34 19.89
C VAL A 96 25.80 12.68 20.97
N TRP A 97 26.89 13.34 20.59
CA TRP A 97 27.85 13.90 21.53
C TRP A 97 27.15 14.90 22.44
N GLN A 98 27.40 14.80 23.75
CA GLN A 98 26.82 15.69 24.76
C GLN A 98 27.74 16.85 25.11
N ASP A 99 29.05 16.64 25.01
CA ASP A 99 30.07 17.60 25.40
C ASP A 99 30.64 18.33 24.18
N HIS A 100 31.09 19.57 24.40
CA HIS A 100 31.80 20.35 23.41
C HIS A 100 33.29 20.30 23.75
N GLU A 101 34.07 19.57 22.96
CA GLU A 101 35.53 19.56 23.11
C GLU A 101 36.13 20.58 22.13
N ASP A 102 36.37 21.79 22.65
CA ASP A 102 37.13 22.81 21.93
C ASP A 102 38.64 22.54 22.12
N PRO A 103 39.44 22.41 21.04
CA PRO A 103 40.88 22.12 21.16
C PRO A 103 41.68 23.18 21.92
N THR A 104 41.06 24.34 22.17
CA THR A 104 41.64 25.50 22.87
C THR A 104 41.57 25.40 24.40
N GLU A 105 40.81 24.48 24.98
CA GLU A 105 40.80 24.26 26.45
C GLU A 105 41.89 23.28 26.93
N LEU A 106 42.53 22.56 26.01
CA LEU A 106 43.77 21.86 26.30
C LEU A 106 44.92 22.90 26.33
N GLN A 107 45.28 23.34 27.55
CA GLN A 107 46.49 24.15 27.85
C GLN A 107 47.82 23.45 27.48
N SER A 108 47.82 22.49 26.58
CA SER A 108 48.99 21.84 26.05
C SER A 108 48.74 21.52 24.58
N PRO A 109 49.62 21.96 23.65
CA PRO A 109 49.54 21.56 22.25
C PRO A 109 49.96 20.09 22.18
N ALA A 110 49.05 19.18 22.53
CA ALA A 110 49.22 17.78 22.22
C ALA A 110 49.17 17.66 20.69
N PRO A 111 50.19 17.05 20.04
CA PRO A 111 50.23 16.91 18.58
C PRO A 111 49.05 16.12 17.99
N ASN A 112 48.21 15.54 18.84
CA ASN A 112 47.13 14.61 18.52
C ASN A 112 45.82 15.02 19.22
N ALA A 113 45.53 16.32 19.37
CA ALA A 113 44.19 16.75 19.76
C ALA A 113 43.21 16.16 18.73
N GLY A 114 42.28 15.32 19.23
CA GLY A 114 41.26 14.71 18.39
C GLY A 114 40.48 15.78 17.63
N PRO A 115 39.84 15.43 16.50
CA PRO A 115 39.04 16.40 15.76
C PRO A 115 37.95 17.01 16.63
N ARG A 116 37.60 18.28 16.37
CA ARG A 116 36.58 19.02 17.13
C ARG A 116 35.26 18.26 17.11
N MET A 117 34.68 18.04 18.28
CA MET A 117 33.35 17.42 18.45
C MET A 117 32.40 18.46 19.03
N TRP A 118 31.26 18.65 18.39
CA TRP A 118 30.23 19.56 18.87
C TRP A 118 29.08 18.79 19.52
N ALA A 119 28.60 19.31 20.65
CA ALA A 119 27.39 18.80 21.28
C ALA A 119 26.21 18.83 20.28
N GLY A 120 25.49 17.71 20.18
CA GLY A 120 24.40 17.51 19.21
C GLY A 120 24.82 16.83 17.91
N GLU A 121 26.11 16.63 17.67
CA GLU A 121 26.57 15.90 16.48
C GLU A 121 26.41 14.38 16.65
N SER A 122 25.90 13.71 15.62
CA SER A 122 25.64 12.28 15.64
C SER A 122 26.94 11.49 15.69
N ILE A 123 27.07 10.63 16.71
CA ILE A 123 28.22 9.72 16.84
C ILE A 123 28.28 8.76 15.64
N PHE A 124 27.13 8.42 15.07
CA PHE A 124 27.04 7.59 13.87
C PHE A 124 27.57 8.29 12.62
N ALA A 125 27.31 9.60 12.47
CA ALA A 125 27.85 10.41 11.37
C ALA A 125 29.37 10.51 11.41
N TRP A 126 29.92 10.56 12.63
CA TRP A 126 31.36 10.62 12.86
C TRP A 126 32.07 9.30 12.51
N ASN A 127 31.55 8.19 13.03
CA ASN A 127 32.24 6.91 12.95
C ASN A 127 32.04 6.21 11.59
N TYR A 128 30.94 6.52 10.89
CA TYR A 128 30.56 5.89 9.62
C TYR A 128 29.89 6.89 8.66
N THR A 129 30.62 7.93 8.25
CA THR A 129 30.07 9.06 7.46
C THR A 129 29.34 8.62 6.18
N ASP A 130 29.95 7.77 5.35
CA ASP A 130 29.34 7.31 4.08
C ASP A 130 28.02 6.55 4.32
N ILE A 131 27.99 5.73 5.37
CA ILE A 131 26.81 4.91 5.72
C ILE A 131 25.72 5.81 6.31
N TYR A 132 26.09 6.79 7.12
CA TYR A 132 25.17 7.78 7.69
C TYR A 132 24.50 8.64 6.63
N GLU A 133 25.23 9.05 5.59
CA GLU A 133 24.65 9.83 4.48
C GLU A 133 23.55 9.04 3.76
N ILE A 134 23.85 7.79 3.37
CA ILE A 134 22.86 6.91 2.72
C ILE A 134 21.66 6.67 3.65
N PHE A 135 21.91 6.38 4.92
CA PHE A 135 20.88 6.19 5.94
C PHE A 135 19.95 7.41 6.06
N SER A 136 20.53 8.61 6.15
CA SER A 136 19.78 9.87 6.29
C SER A 136 18.93 10.17 5.05
N VAL A 137 19.49 9.96 3.85
CA VAL A 137 18.76 10.15 2.59
C VAL A 137 17.60 9.17 2.48
N VAL A 138 17.83 7.87 2.74
CA VAL A 138 16.78 6.85 2.65
C VAL A 138 15.67 7.10 3.68
N ASN A 139 16.01 7.49 4.91
CA ASN A 139 15.03 7.81 5.95
C ASN A 139 14.20 9.05 5.60
N THR A 140 14.86 10.11 5.11
CA THR A 140 14.21 11.35 4.69
C THR A 140 13.24 11.10 3.54
N LEU A 141 13.64 10.29 2.55
CA LEU A 141 12.74 9.87 1.47
C LEU A 141 11.51 9.11 1.99
N GLY A 142 11.69 8.17 2.92
CA GLY A 142 10.58 7.45 3.56
C GLY A 142 9.63 8.37 4.31
N PHE A 143 10.17 9.37 5.01
CA PHE A 143 9.42 10.40 5.70
C PHE A 143 8.60 11.26 4.72
N PHE A 144 9.22 11.77 3.66
CA PHE A 144 8.52 12.57 2.65
C PHE A 144 7.46 11.78 1.89
N VAL A 145 7.69 10.51 1.59
CA VAL A 145 6.67 9.64 0.97
C VAL A 145 5.50 9.44 1.93
N SER A 146 5.75 9.27 3.23
CA SER A 146 4.71 9.15 4.23
C SER A 146 3.90 10.44 4.38
N LEU A 147 4.55 11.60 4.40
CA LEU A 147 3.88 12.90 4.37
C LEU A 147 3.04 13.08 3.10
N SER A 148 3.56 12.68 1.95
CA SER A 148 2.83 12.73 0.67
C SER A 148 1.56 11.88 0.73
N ILE A 149 1.63 10.67 1.31
CA ILE A 149 0.45 9.81 1.55
C ILE A 149 -0.57 10.53 2.43
N ILE A 150 -0.15 11.12 3.55
CA ILE A 150 -1.04 11.84 4.48
C ILE A 150 -1.71 13.02 3.77
N LEU A 151 -0.94 13.84 3.06
CA LEU A 151 -1.45 14.99 2.32
C LEU A 151 -2.45 14.56 1.22
N LEU A 152 -2.17 13.49 0.49
CA LEU A 152 -3.08 12.94 -0.52
C LEU A 152 -4.36 12.36 0.09
N LEU A 153 -4.28 11.77 1.28
CA LEU A 153 -5.44 11.24 2.01
C LEU A 153 -6.33 12.37 2.56
N VAL A 154 -5.72 13.41 3.14
CA VAL A 154 -6.37 14.58 3.75
C VAL A 154 -6.97 15.51 2.71
N SER A 155 -6.31 15.72 1.57
CA SER A 155 -6.75 16.70 0.56
C SER A 155 -8.02 16.30 -0.19
N GLU A 156 -8.63 15.14 0.15
CA GLU A 156 -9.83 14.56 -0.47
C GLU A 156 -9.91 14.78 -1.99
N LEU A 157 -8.76 14.69 -2.67
CA LEU A 157 -8.64 15.22 -4.02
C LEU A 157 -9.66 14.54 -4.94
N PRO A 158 -10.43 15.34 -5.71
CA PRO A 158 -11.44 14.83 -6.63
C PRO A 158 -10.74 14.31 -7.90
N PHE A 159 -9.77 13.40 -7.74
CA PHE A 159 -9.26 12.65 -8.86
C PHE A 159 -10.43 11.87 -9.44
N GLY A 160 -10.80 12.17 -10.69
CA GLY A 160 -11.91 11.53 -11.40
C GLY A 160 -11.81 10.00 -11.51
N SER A 161 -10.71 9.42 -11.02
CA SER A 161 -10.51 7.99 -10.89
C SER A 161 -10.05 7.63 -9.47
N LYS A 162 -11.00 7.41 -8.55
CA LYS A 162 -10.75 6.86 -7.19
C LYS A 162 -9.81 5.65 -7.21
N LYS A 163 -9.86 4.85 -8.29
CA LYS A 163 -8.99 3.69 -8.53
C LYS A 163 -7.52 4.05 -8.73
N LEU A 164 -7.19 5.14 -9.41
CA LEU A 164 -5.80 5.56 -9.63
C LEU A 164 -5.19 6.12 -8.35
N LEU A 165 -5.92 6.98 -7.63
CA LEU A 165 -5.50 7.48 -6.33
C LEU A 165 -5.17 6.33 -5.38
N MET A 166 -6.06 5.34 -5.30
CA MET A 166 -5.84 4.20 -4.43
C MET A 166 -4.64 3.34 -4.86
N TRP A 167 -4.49 3.08 -6.17
CA TRP A 167 -3.34 2.34 -6.68
C TRP A 167 -2.01 3.05 -6.36
N LEU A 168 -1.98 4.38 -6.52
CA LEU A 168 -0.85 5.23 -6.15
C LEU A 168 -0.57 5.17 -4.64
N LEU A 169 -1.60 5.30 -3.78
CA LEU A 169 -1.43 5.25 -2.32
C LEU A 169 -0.88 3.91 -1.83
N ILE A 170 -1.42 2.80 -2.35
CA ILE A 170 -0.87 1.46 -2.05
C ILE A 170 0.58 1.36 -2.53
N GLY A 171 0.90 1.82 -3.75
CA GLY A 171 2.25 1.80 -4.28
C GLY A 171 3.24 2.60 -3.43
N MET A 172 2.88 3.82 -3.04
CA MET A 172 3.69 4.66 -2.15
C MET A 172 3.86 4.04 -0.77
N THR A 173 2.83 3.38 -0.23
CA THR A 173 2.91 2.71 1.08
C THR A 173 3.92 1.56 1.06
N TRP A 174 3.92 0.73 0.00
CA TRP A 174 4.95 -0.30 -0.16
C TRP A 174 6.36 0.28 -0.22
N PHE A 175 6.54 1.39 -0.95
CA PHE A 175 7.83 2.10 -1.00
C PHE A 175 8.25 2.61 0.39
N ALA A 176 7.34 3.20 1.15
CA ALA A 176 7.62 3.68 2.51
C ALA A 176 8.02 2.52 3.46
N ILE A 177 7.35 1.37 3.36
CA ILE A 177 7.68 0.16 4.12
C ILE A 177 9.10 -0.34 3.78
N ILE A 178 9.48 -0.34 2.50
CA ILE A 178 10.85 -0.72 2.09
C ILE A 178 11.86 0.24 2.69
N SER A 179 11.63 1.56 2.55
CA SER A 179 12.52 2.59 3.06
C SER A 179 12.75 2.45 4.57
N ILE A 180 11.69 2.39 5.39
CA ILE A 180 11.83 2.32 6.86
C ILE A 180 12.54 1.05 7.32
N SER A 181 12.43 -0.03 6.55
CA SER A 181 13.08 -1.29 6.87
C SER A 181 14.57 -1.27 6.55
N VAL A 182 14.96 -0.62 5.46
CA VAL A 182 16.37 -0.36 5.15
C VAL A 182 17.00 0.51 6.23
N VAL A 183 16.30 1.55 6.68
CA VAL A 183 16.73 2.42 7.79
C VAL A 183 16.96 1.60 9.07
N TYR A 184 16.07 0.67 9.38
CA TYR A 184 16.21 -0.20 10.56
C TYR A 184 17.48 -1.06 10.50
N VAL A 185 17.83 -1.60 9.33
CA VAL A 185 19.07 -2.38 9.15
C VAL A 185 20.31 -1.53 9.41
N PHE A 186 20.33 -0.30 8.89
CA PHE A 186 21.43 0.63 9.15
C PHE A 186 21.51 1.05 10.62
N ALA A 187 20.38 1.27 11.28
CA ALA A 187 20.34 1.56 12.72
C ALA A 187 20.89 0.40 13.55
N LEU A 188 20.59 -0.85 13.20
CA LEU A 188 21.18 -2.02 13.85
C LEU A 188 22.70 -2.09 13.66
N PHE A 189 23.19 -1.76 12.47
CA PHE A 189 24.62 -1.69 12.19
C PHE A 189 25.31 -0.63 13.06
N ALA A 190 24.70 0.54 13.22
CA ALA A 190 25.22 1.64 14.02
C ALA A 190 25.31 1.29 15.52
N VAL A 191 24.34 0.54 16.06
CA VAL A 191 24.28 0.17 17.49
C VAL A 191 25.14 -1.06 17.82
N THR A 192 25.38 -1.95 16.86
CA THR A 192 26.09 -3.21 17.10
C THR A 192 27.59 -3.08 16.85
N PRO A 193 28.48 -3.36 17.81
CA PRO A 193 29.92 -3.25 17.59
C PRO A 193 30.39 -4.21 16.48
N GLY A 194 31.17 -3.70 15.52
CA GLY A 194 31.57 -4.43 14.30
C GLY A 194 32.26 -5.79 14.50
N ARG A 195 32.72 -6.11 15.73
CA ARG A 195 33.32 -7.41 16.08
C ARG A 195 32.28 -8.50 16.37
N SER A 196 31.05 -8.15 16.78
CA SER A 196 29.99 -9.13 17.07
C SER A 196 29.09 -9.43 15.87
N LEU A 197 29.08 -8.59 14.83
CA LEU A 197 28.34 -8.83 13.59
C LEU A 197 28.89 -10.03 12.78
N LEU A 198 30.20 -10.32 12.90
CA LEU A 198 30.87 -11.50 12.30
C LEU A 198 30.87 -12.73 13.22
N SER A 199 30.47 -12.58 14.49
CA SER A 199 30.32 -13.70 15.43
C SER A 199 28.93 -14.34 15.28
N SER A 200 28.84 -15.68 15.39
CA SER A 200 27.63 -16.47 15.07
C SER A 200 26.31 -15.98 15.69
N SER A 201 26.34 -15.21 16.78
CA SER A 201 25.14 -14.69 17.46
C SER A 201 24.58 -13.40 16.83
N GLY A 202 25.41 -12.52 16.25
CA GLY A 202 24.96 -11.31 15.52
C GLY A 202 24.37 -11.63 14.14
N ASN A 203 24.62 -12.83 13.65
CA ASN A 203 24.22 -13.31 12.34
C ASN A 203 22.69 -13.44 12.21
N VAL A 204 21.97 -13.88 13.25
CA VAL A 204 20.55 -14.26 13.11
C VAL A 204 19.67 -13.04 12.78
N ALA A 205 19.88 -11.91 13.46
CA ALA A 205 19.11 -10.70 13.20
C ALA A 205 19.36 -10.16 11.78
N VAL A 206 20.61 -10.20 11.32
CA VAL A 206 21.00 -9.77 9.98
C VAL A 206 20.43 -10.72 8.92
N TRP A 207 20.54 -12.05 9.10
CA TRP A 207 19.97 -13.04 8.18
C TRP A 207 18.44 -13.01 8.15
N CYS A 208 17.77 -12.80 9.29
CA CYS A 208 16.32 -12.59 9.34
C CYS A 208 15.91 -11.33 8.57
N MET A 209 16.68 -10.24 8.70
CA MET A 209 16.42 -9.00 7.97
C MET A 209 16.71 -9.13 6.47
N ILE A 210 17.78 -9.82 6.08
CA ILE A 210 18.08 -10.13 4.66
C ILE A 210 16.98 -11.00 4.07
N GLY A 211 16.55 -12.04 4.79
CA GLY A 211 15.45 -12.91 4.36
C GLY A 211 14.14 -12.13 4.21
N TRP A 212 13.84 -11.22 5.15
CA TRP A 212 12.67 -10.37 5.12
C TRP A 212 12.73 -9.33 3.98
N ALA A 213 13.89 -8.69 3.76
CA ALA A 213 14.11 -7.79 2.63
C ALA A 213 13.98 -8.53 1.29
N GLY A 214 14.54 -9.74 1.20
CA GLY A 214 14.38 -10.63 0.05
C GLY A 214 12.91 -10.97 -0.21
N LEU A 215 12.14 -11.27 0.83
CA LEU A 215 10.70 -11.51 0.73
C LEU A 215 9.96 -10.29 0.16
N ILE A 216 10.31 -9.07 0.62
CA ILE A 216 9.69 -7.85 0.09
C ILE A 216 10.04 -7.62 -1.38
N VAL A 217 11.31 -7.80 -1.77
CA VAL A 217 11.73 -7.68 -3.17
C VAL A 217 10.98 -8.68 -4.05
N LEU A 218 10.82 -9.93 -3.61
CA LEU A 218 10.04 -10.93 -4.33
C LEU A 218 8.56 -10.53 -4.48
N ILE A 219 7.96 -9.95 -3.44
CA ILE A 219 6.58 -9.47 -3.49
C ILE A 219 6.44 -8.30 -4.47
N VAL A 220 7.36 -7.35 -4.47
CA VAL A 220 7.35 -6.20 -5.39
C VAL A 220 7.53 -6.66 -6.84
N ILE A 221 8.49 -7.56 -7.09
CA ILE A 221 8.69 -8.17 -8.42
C ILE A 221 7.42 -8.91 -8.87
N SER A 222 6.78 -9.68 -7.98
CA SER A 222 5.53 -10.38 -8.28
C SER A 222 4.40 -9.41 -8.69
N HIS A 223 4.27 -8.28 -7.99
CA HIS A 223 3.28 -7.26 -8.34
C HIS A 223 3.64 -6.52 -9.64
N GLY A 224 4.93 -6.23 -9.87
CA GLY A 224 5.44 -5.66 -11.11
C GLY A 224 5.16 -6.56 -12.32
N ILE A 225 5.43 -7.85 -12.20
CA ILE A 225 5.14 -8.86 -13.24
C ILE A 225 3.63 -8.93 -13.52
N ARG A 226 2.78 -8.94 -12.48
CA ARG A 226 1.32 -8.93 -12.66
C ARG A 226 0.84 -7.71 -13.44
N LEU A 227 1.42 -6.54 -13.18
CA LEU A 227 1.11 -5.30 -13.88
C LEU A 227 1.60 -5.34 -15.33
N MET A 228 2.82 -5.79 -15.57
CA MET A 228 3.38 -5.97 -16.92
C MET A 228 2.55 -6.96 -17.74
N LEU A 229 2.14 -8.10 -17.17
CA LEU A 229 1.28 -9.08 -17.85
C LEU A 229 -0.10 -8.52 -18.17
N LYS A 230 -0.63 -7.61 -17.35
CA LYS A 230 -1.91 -6.94 -17.58
C LYS A 230 -1.79 -5.88 -18.67
N ALA A 231 -0.68 -5.13 -18.68
CA ALA A 231 -0.34 -4.17 -19.73
C ALA A 231 -0.11 -4.88 -21.08
N TRP A 232 0.67 -5.96 -21.09
CA TRP A 232 0.94 -6.77 -22.27
C TRP A 232 -0.35 -7.34 -22.87
N ARG A 233 -1.22 -7.95 -22.05
CA ARG A 233 -2.53 -8.46 -22.53
C ARG A 233 -3.42 -7.36 -23.11
N LYS A 234 -3.32 -6.14 -22.58
CA LYS A 234 -4.09 -4.99 -23.10
C LYS A 234 -3.53 -4.52 -24.45
N ILE A 235 -2.22 -4.52 -24.63
CA ILE A 235 -1.54 -4.16 -25.88
C ILE A 235 -1.74 -5.24 -26.95
N SER A 236 -1.63 -6.52 -26.59
CA SER A 236 -1.86 -7.63 -27.53
C SER A 236 -3.32 -7.67 -28.01
N GLY A 237 -4.28 -7.34 -27.14
CA GLY A 237 -5.69 -7.21 -27.51
C GLY A 237 -6.00 -6.04 -28.45
N LEU A 238 -5.18 -4.98 -28.43
CA LEU A 238 -5.25 -3.89 -29.40
C LEU A 238 -4.70 -4.31 -30.77
N PHE A 239 -3.64 -5.12 -30.78
CA PHE A 239 -3.03 -5.62 -32.02
C PHE A 239 -3.88 -6.68 -32.73
N SER A 240 -4.60 -7.53 -32.00
CA SER A 240 -5.56 -8.50 -32.58
C SER A 240 -6.84 -7.87 -33.13
N ARG A 241 -7.07 -6.55 -32.97
CA ARG A 241 -8.18 -5.80 -33.56
C ARG A 241 -7.74 -4.95 -34.76
N GLY A 242 -6.82 -5.47 -35.56
CA GLY A 242 -6.37 -4.85 -36.82
C GLY A 242 -7.53 -4.63 -37.82
N PRO A 243 -7.38 -3.64 -38.72
CA PRO A 243 -8.48 -3.11 -39.54
C PRO A 243 -9.07 -4.18 -40.44
N THR A 244 -10.38 -4.37 -40.35
CA THR A 244 -11.16 -5.18 -41.27
C THR A 244 -10.98 -4.56 -42.65
N ALA A 245 -10.27 -5.26 -43.54
CA ALA A 245 -10.05 -4.81 -44.90
C ALA A 245 -11.41 -4.63 -45.59
N THR A 246 -11.77 -3.38 -45.85
CA THR A 246 -12.90 -3.01 -46.69
C THR A 246 -12.61 -3.56 -48.09
N THR A 247 -13.25 -4.67 -48.44
CA THR A 247 -13.34 -5.16 -49.82
C THR A 247 -14.02 -4.08 -50.65
N LEU A 248 -13.24 -3.40 -51.49
CA LEU A 248 -13.77 -2.58 -52.57
C LEU A 248 -14.22 -3.51 -53.70
N VAL A 249 -15.49 -3.31 -54.08
CA VAL A 249 -16.17 -3.88 -55.25
C VAL A 249 -15.63 -3.23 -56.52
#